data_AF-A0A963NAN2-F1
#
_entry.id   AF-A0A963NAN2-F1
#
_cell.length_a   1.000
_cell.length_b   1.000
_cell.length_c   1.000
_cell.angle_alpha   90.00
_cell.angle_beta   90.00
_cell.angle_gamma   90.00
#
_symmetry.space_group_name_H-M   'P 1'
#
loop_
_entity.id
_entity.type
_entity.pdbx_description
1 polymer ?
#
loop_
_entity_poly.entity_id
_entity_poly.type
_entity_poly.pdbx_seq_one_letter_code
_entity_poly.pdbx_strand_id
1 'polypeptide(L)'
;MSAHDADPVDQPPPAENLSVKRESPIFRLARIITQAARFKGDAHGLDNGEHAALARLDPDAEFRPHQIAALSRALVYADLAPENWQADTWRRWAMIAHGMALAGHDHSRRLGQQLSAAGVSESRVTKLLTARGDAFRQLVPRLLRLLASKEGQAPNWFDLGALILNQGRDEQAAETIRLRIAGSFFSAEAKKPKH
;
A
#
# COMPACT_ATOMS: atom_id res chain seq x y z
N MET A 1 -31.69 5.91 32.23
CA MET A 1 -30.32 5.42 32.00
C MET A 1 -30.41 4.00 31.47
N SER A 2 -30.13 3.79 30.19
CA SER A 2 -29.65 2.52 29.64
C SER A 2 -28.93 2.85 28.33
N ALA A 3 -27.62 2.63 28.34
CA ALA A 3 -26.77 2.56 27.16
C ALA A 3 -26.75 1.11 26.68
N HIS A 4 -26.76 0.88 25.36
CA HIS A 4 -25.61 0.27 24.68
C HIS A 4 -25.83 0.13 23.17
N ASP A 5 -24.75 0.49 22.46
CA ASP A 5 -24.20 -0.10 21.24
C ASP A 5 -25.07 -0.16 19.99
N ALA A 6 -24.97 0.91 19.20
CA ALA A 6 -25.04 0.80 17.75
C ALA A 6 -23.62 0.49 17.22
N ASP A 7 -23.47 -0.69 16.61
CA ASP A 7 -22.30 -1.10 15.82
C ASP A 7 -21.81 0.01 14.88
N PRO A 8 -20.50 0.22 14.68
CA PRO A 8 -20.03 0.91 13.51
C PRO A 8 -20.15 -0.08 12.34
N VAL A 9 -21.32 0.02 11.69
CA VAL A 9 -21.68 -0.59 10.41
C VAL A 9 -20.53 -0.49 9.43
N ASP A 10 -20.44 -1.51 8.58
CA ASP A 10 -19.65 -1.71 7.36
C ASP A 10 -19.81 -0.55 6.34
N GLN A 11 -19.62 0.68 6.77
CA GLN A 11 -19.75 1.85 5.92
C GLN A 11 -18.53 1.89 5.00
N PRO A 12 -18.74 1.88 3.66
CA PRO A 12 -17.69 2.29 2.75
C PRO A 12 -17.17 3.66 3.20
N PRO A 13 -15.88 3.97 3.00
CA PRO A 13 -15.31 5.24 3.42
C PRO A 13 -16.23 6.39 2.97
N PRO A 14 -16.55 7.36 3.86
CA PRO A 14 -17.44 8.47 3.52
C PRO A 14 -17.04 9.12 2.19
N ALA A 15 -18.00 9.53 1.37
CA ALA A 15 -17.74 10.07 0.03
C ALA A 15 -16.70 11.22 0.02
N GLU A 16 -16.68 12.02 1.08
CA GLU A 16 -15.69 13.10 1.29
C GLU A 16 -14.25 12.58 1.47
N ASN A 17 -14.08 11.45 2.18
CA ASN A 17 -12.79 10.76 2.31
C ASN A 17 -12.32 10.14 0.98
N LEU A 18 -13.24 9.77 0.08
CA LEU A 18 -12.90 9.25 -1.24
C LEU A 18 -12.37 10.35 -2.17
N SER A 19 -12.95 11.55 -2.12
CA SER A 19 -12.46 12.71 -2.87
C SER A 19 -11.04 13.10 -2.46
N VAL A 20 -10.77 13.22 -1.15
CA VAL A 20 -9.42 13.50 -0.61
C VAL A 20 -8.43 12.39 -0.97
N LYS A 21 -8.86 11.12 -0.96
CA LYS A 21 -8.02 9.99 -1.36
C LYS A 21 -7.66 9.99 -2.85
N ARG A 22 -8.58 10.43 -3.73
CA ARG A 22 -8.33 10.57 -5.18
C ARG A 22 -7.29 11.65 -5.48
N GLU A 23 -7.15 12.63 -4.61
CA GLU A 23 -6.12 13.67 -4.68
C GLU A 23 -4.82 13.29 -3.95
N SER A 24 -4.77 12.13 -3.30
CA SER A 24 -3.56 11.70 -2.60
C SER A 24 -2.45 11.28 -3.57
N PRO A 25 -1.17 11.50 -3.24
CA PRO A 25 -0.07 11.08 -4.09
C PRO A 25 -0.01 9.54 -4.29
N ILE A 26 -0.49 8.77 -3.31
CA ILE A 26 -0.63 7.30 -3.43
C ILE A 26 -1.58 6.93 -4.57
N PHE A 27 -2.73 7.60 -4.68
CA PHE A 27 -3.69 7.31 -5.75
C PHE A 27 -3.12 7.69 -7.11
N ARG A 28 -2.49 8.86 -7.22
CA ARG A 28 -1.84 9.30 -8.47
C ARG A 28 -0.76 8.30 -8.90
N LEU A 29 0.10 7.87 -7.98
CA LEU A 29 1.14 6.88 -8.26
C LEU A 29 0.55 5.53 -8.68
N ALA A 30 -0.47 5.04 -7.96
CA ALA A 30 -1.16 3.81 -8.31
C ALA A 30 -1.73 3.90 -9.73
N ARG A 31 -2.35 5.03 -10.10
CA ARG A 31 -2.87 5.27 -11.45
C ARG A 31 -1.76 5.18 -12.51
N ILE A 32 -0.61 5.82 -12.30
CA ILE A 32 0.53 5.80 -13.24
C ILE A 32 1.12 4.39 -13.38
N ILE A 33 1.23 3.63 -12.29
CA ILE A 33 1.84 2.29 -12.31
C ILE A 33 0.87 1.24 -12.87
N THR A 34 -0.41 1.31 -12.52
CA THR A 34 -1.40 0.29 -12.91
C THR A 34 -2.01 0.52 -14.29
N GLN A 35 -1.96 1.76 -14.80
CA GLN A 35 -2.35 2.04 -16.19
C GLN A 35 -1.18 1.71 -17.11
N ALA A 36 -1.33 0.66 -17.91
CA ALA A 36 -0.39 0.39 -19.00
C ALA A 36 -0.41 1.55 -20.00
N ALA A 37 0.78 2.03 -20.41
CA ALA A 37 0.88 2.95 -21.54
C ALA A 37 0.26 2.29 -22.77
N ARG A 38 -0.69 2.98 -23.43
CA ARG A 38 -1.39 2.41 -24.59
C ARG A 38 -0.51 2.37 -25.84
N PHE A 39 0.54 3.18 -25.87
CA PHE A 39 1.57 3.22 -26.93
C PHE A 39 2.87 3.87 -26.41
N LYS A 40 3.97 3.65 -27.13
CA LYS A 40 5.27 4.26 -26.82
C LYS A 40 5.20 5.78 -27.01
N GLY A 41 5.36 6.54 -25.93
CA GLY A 41 5.20 8.01 -25.94
C GLY A 41 3.85 8.52 -25.41
N ASP A 42 2.99 7.63 -24.89
CA ASP A 42 1.83 8.02 -24.10
C ASP A 42 2.30 8.76 -22.83
N ALA A 43 1.88 10.01 -22.66
CA ALA A 43 2.36 10.90 -21.60
C ALA A 43 1.88 10.50 -20.20
N HIS A 44 0.97 9.53 -20.09
CA HIS A 44 0.19 9.31 -18.87
C HIS A 44 0.36 7.93 -18.22
N GLY A 45 1.13 7.01 -18.80
CA GLY A 45 1.38 5.67 -18.25
C GLY A 45 2.83 5.22 -18.43
N LEU A 46 3.27 4.27 -17.60
CA LEU A 46 4.59 3.67 -17.75
C LEU A 46 4.60 2.67 -18.91
N ASP A 47 5.71 2.62 -19.65
CA ASP A 47 5.89 1.55 -20.63
C ASP A 47 6.15 0.18 -19.96
N ASN A 48 6.06 -0.91 -20.73
CA ASN A 48 6.23 -2.26 -20.22
C ASN A 48 7.62 -2.49 -19.59
N GLY A 49 8.66 -1.82 -20.10
CA GLY A 49 10.02 -1.91 -19.58
C GLY A 49 10.15 -1.22 -18.22
N GLU A 50 9.54 -0.05 -18.07
CA GLU A 50 9.49 0.71 -16.82
C GLU A 50 8.66 -0.01 -15.76
N HIS A 51 7.48 -0.51 -16.12
CA HIS A 51 6.67 -1.33 -15.22
C HIS A 51 7.46 -2.55 -14.73
N ALA A 52 8.16 -3.24 -15.64
CA ALA A 52 9.00 -4.38 -15.29
C ALA A 52 10.24 -3.99 -14.46
N ALA A 53 10.77 -2.78 -14.63
CA ALA A 53 11.85 -2.26 -13.79
C ALA A 53 11.38 -2.01 -12.35
N LEU A 54 10.17 -1.44 -12.17
CA LEU A 54 9.54 -1.26 -10.86
C LEU A 54 9.20 -2.59 -10.19
N ALA A 55 8.64 -3.54 -10.94
CA ALA A 55 8.32 -4.88 -10.43
C ALA A 55 9.56 -5.65 -9.94
N ARG A 56 10.75 -5.34 -10.46
CA ARG A 56 12.04 -5.94 -10.07
C ARG A 56 12.84 -5.08 -9.09
N LEU A 57 12.31 -3.93 -8.67
CA LEU A 57 12.98 -3.06 -7.72
C LEU A 57 13.17 -3.80 -6.39
N ASP A 58 14.35 -3.68 -5.80
CA ASP A 58 14.63 -4.14 -4.44
C ASP A 58 14.83 -2.91 -3.55
N PRO A 59 13.88 -2.56 -2.66
CA PRO A 59 13.95 -1.37 -1.82
C PRO A 59 15.11 -1.36 -0.82
N ASP A 60 15.69 -2.53 -0.53
CA ASP A 60 16.79 -2.70 0.43
C ASP A 60 18.16 -2.82 -0.27
N ALA A 61 18.19 -2.92 -1.60
CA ALA A 61 19.42 -2.97 -2.39
C ALA A 61 19.73 -1.62 -3.06
N GLU A 62 20.95 -1.52 -3.61
CA GLU A 62 21.32 -0.38 -4.45
C GLU A 62 20.50 -0.36 -5.74
N PHE A 63 19.90 0.79 -6.05
CA PHE A 63 19.08 0.94 -7.25
C PHE A 63 19.95 0.96 -8.50
N ARG A 64 19.58 0.16 -9.49
CA ARG A 64 20.23 0.22 -10.81
C ARG A 64 19.78 1.48 -11.56
N PRO A 65 20.61 2.04 -12.47
CA PRO A 65 20.26 3.29 -13.17
C PRO A 65 18.89 3.29 -13.85
N HIS A 66 18.50 2.18 -14.50
CA HIS A 66 17.19 2.09 -15.15
C HIS A 66 16.02 1.99 -14.15
N GLN A 67 16.23 1.45 -12.95
CA GLN A 67 15.23 1.43 -11.88
C GLN A 67 15.05 2.82 -11.28
N ILE A 68 16.14 3.57 -11.10
CA ILE A 68 16.10 4.98 -10.70
C ILE A 68 15.30 5.78 -11.72
N ALA A 69 15.57 5.60 -13.02
CA ALA A 69 14.85 6.32 -14.08
C ALA A 69 13.34 6.01 -14.08
N ALA A 70 12.97 4.73 -14.01
CA ALA A 70 11.56 4.32 -13.97
C ALA A 70 10.83 4.85 -12.73
N LEU A 71 11.47 4.75 -11.55
CA LEU A 71 10.92 5.26 -10.30
C LEU A 71 10.79 6.80 -10.33
N SER A 72 11.82 7.51 -10.78
CA SER A 72 11.80 8.97 -10.89
C SER A 72 10.64 9.42 -11.78
N ARG A 73 10.47 8.79 -12.94
CA ARG A 73 9.39 9.12 -13.87
C ARG A 73 8.02 8.86 -13.28
N ALA A 74 7.83 7.70 -12.65
CA ALA A 74 6.58 7.35 -11.99
C ALA A 74 6.20 8.36 -10.90
N LEU A 75 7.17 8.79 -10.10
CA LEU A 75 6.96 9.78 -9.04
C LEU A 75 6.62 11.16 -9.60
N VAL A 76 7.39 11.65 -10.58
CA VAL A 76 7.14 12.95 -11.22
C VAL A 76 5.77 12.99 -11.90
N TYR A 77 5.39 11.92 -12.62
CA TYR A 77 4.05 11.82 -13.23
C TYR A 77 2.92 11.69 -12.20
N ALA A 78 3.24 11.27 -10.97
CA ALA A 78 2.33 11.29 -9.83
C ALA A 78 2.32 12.63 -9.09
N ASP A 79 2.95 13.68 -9.65
CA ASP A 79 3.06 15.02 -9.07
C ASP A 79 3.80 15.01 -7.71
N LEU A 80 4.88 14.22 -7.65
CA LEU A 80 5.84 14.20 -6.55
C LEU A 80 7.15 14.85 -7.00
N ALA A 81 7.85 15.49 -6.06
CA ALA A 81 9.10 16.21 -6.28
C ALA A 81 10.28 15.47 -5.59
N PRO A 82 10.81 14.38 -6.20
CA PRO A 82 11.81 13.53 -5.56
C PRO A 82 13.23 14.12 -5.55
N GLU A 83 13.48 15.23 -6.24
CA GLU A 83 14.79 15.88 -6.36
C GLU A 83 15.38 16.34 -5.02
N ASN A 84 14.52 16.67 -4.05
CA ASN A 84 14.93 17.17 -2.73
C ASN A 84 14.80 16.10 -1.64
N TRP A 85 14.55 14.85 -2.00
CA TRP A 85 14.29 13.80 -1.03
C TRP A 85 15.56 13.18 -0.47
N GLN A 86 15.54 12.94 0.84
CA GLN A 86 16.51 12.08 1.49
C GLN A 86 16.35 10.62 1.03
N ALA A 87 17.44 9.85 1.14
CA ALA A 87 17.47 8.44 0.74
C ALA A 87 16.38 7.57 1.40
N ASP A 88 15.99 7.89 2.65
CA ASP A 88 14.90 7.16 3.32
C ASP A 88 13.53 7.42 2.68
N THR A 89 13.26 8.65 2.23
CA THR A 89 12.01 8.97 1.52
C THR A 89 11.97 8.23 0.17
N TRP A 90 13.10 8.20 -0.53
CA TRP A 90 13.27 7.41 -1.75
C TRP A 90 12.96 5.93 -1.53
N ARG A 91 13.55 5.29 -0.52
CA ARG A 91 13.31 3.87 -0.21
C ARG A 91 11.85 3.56 0.11
N ARG A 92 11.15 4.43 0.83
CA ARG A 92 9.72 4.25 1.16
C ARG A 92 8.84 4.30 -0.08
N TRP A 93 9.05 5.30 -0.94
CA TRP A 93 8.33 5.40 -2.20
C TRP A 93 8.69 4.29 -3.18
N ALA A 94 9.95 3.85 -3.19
CA ALA A 94 10.39 2.69 -3.95
C ALA A 94 9.66 1.41 -3.51
N MET A 95 9.48 1.19 -2.20
CA MET A 95 8.72 0.05 -1.66
C MET A 95 7.25 0.10 -2.08
N ILE A 96 6.64 1.28 -2.07
CA ILE A 96 5.25 1.49 -2.52
C ILE A 96 5.13 1.20 -4.02
N ALA A 97 5.99 1.80 -4.84
CA ALA A 97 5.98 1.63 -6.29
C ALA A 97 6.24 0.17 -6.70
N HIS A 98 7.23 -0.47 -6.08
CA HIS A 98 7.53 -1.88 -6.26
C HIS A 98 6.31 -2.76 -5.98
N GLY A 99 5.66 -2.53 -4.84
CA GLY A 99 4.48 -3.30 -4.46
C GLY A 99 3.27 -3.06 -5.35
N MET A 100 3.06 -1.82 -5.82
CA MET A 100 2.01 -1.50 -6.80
C MET A 100 2.27 -2.20 -8.13
N ALA A 101 3.51 -2.27 -8.59
CA ALA A 101 3.87 -2.95 -9.83
C ALA A 101 3.71 -4.49 -9.74
N LEU A 102 3.89 -5.07 -8.55
CA LEU A 102 3.73 -6.51 -8.32
C LEU A 102 2.27 -6.94 -8.11
N ALA A 103 1.54 -6.17 -7.31
CA ALA A 103 0.25 -6.60 -6.79
C ALA A 103 -0.91 -5.70 -7.20
N GLY A 104 -0.65 -4.60 -7.91
CA GLY A 104 -1.66 -3.60 -8.25
C GLY A 104 -2.12 -2.79 -7.04
N HIS A 105 -3.29 -2.16 -7.16
CA HIS A 105 -3.93 -1.41 -6.10
C HIS A 105 -5.45 -1.63 -6.12
N ASP A 106 -6.01 -2.09 -5.00
CA ASP A 106 -7.47 -2.16 -4.80
C ASP A 106 -7.86 -1.36 -3.55
N HIS A 107 -8.71 -0.35 -3.76
CA HIS A 107 -9.21 0.55 -2.73
C HIS A 107 -10.66 0.26 -2.30
N SER A 108 -11.27 -0.81 -2.83
CA SER A 108 -12.66 -1.18 -2.54
C SER A 108 -12.88 -1.64 -1.10
N ARG A 109 -11.86 -2.21 -0.47
CA ARG A 109 -11.89 -2.74 0.91
C ARG A 109 -10.72 -2.23 1.73
N ARG A 110 -10.86 -2.24 3.06
CA ARG A 110 -9.75 -1.90 3.97
C ARG A 110 -8.68 -2.98 3.94
N LEU A 111 -7.43 -2.61 4.21
CA LEU A 111 -6.33 -3.58 4.16
C LEU A 111 -6.54 -4.76 5.13
N GLY A 112 -7.03 -4.53 6.36
CA GLY A 112 -7.29 -5.62 7.29
C GLY A 112 -8.35 -6.61 6.81
N GLN A 113 -9.39 -6.14 6.10
CA GLN A 113 -10.39 -7.01 5.47
C GLN A 113 -9.77 -7.84 4.33
N GLN A 114 -8.90 -7.22 3.52
CA GLN A 114 -8.17 -7.94 2.46
C GLN A 114 -7.23 -9.00 3.04
N LEU A 115 -6.53 -8.71 4.15
CA LEU A 115 -5.68 -9.67 4.85
C LEU A 115 -6.47 -10.87 5.38
N SER A 116 -7.65 -10.60 5.98
CA SER A 116 -8.56 -11.64 6.43
C SER A 116 -9.05 -12.49 5.25
N ALA A 117 -9.51 -11.87 4.16
CA ALA A 117 -9.97 -12.57 2.95
C ALA A 117 -8.87 -13.41 2.28
N ALA A 118 -7.61 -12.95 2.33
CA ALA A 118 -6.44 -13.69 1.84
C ALA A 118 -6.03 -14.87 2.73
N GLY A 119 -6.66 -15.05 3.90
CA GLY A 119 -6.34 -16.11 4.85
C GLY A 119 -5.00 -15.88 5.57
N VAL A 120 -4.60 -14.61 5.75
CA VAL A 120 -3.39 -14.28 6.52
C VAL A 120 -3.66 -14.60 7.99
N SER A 121 -2.79 -15.41 8.61
CA SER A 121 -2.95 -15.76 10.02
C SER A 121 -2.85 -14.53 10.93
N GLU A 122 -3.61 -14.54 12.02
CA GLU A 122 -3.58 -13.50 13.05
C GLU A 122 -2.15 -13.21 13.52
N SER A 123 -1.38 -14.25 13.86
CA SER A 123 0.02 -14.10 14.27
C SER A 123 0.86 -13.31 13.25
N ARG A 124 0.63 -13.51 11.95
CA ARG A 124 1.35 -12.79 10.89
C ARG A 124 0.91 -11.33 10.78
N VAL A 125 -0.39 -11.05 10.96
CA VAL A 125 -0.92 -9.68 11.01
C VAL A 125 -0.39 -8.95 12.24
N THR A 126 -0.47 -9.54 13.42
CA THR A 126 0.07 -8.97 14.67
C THR A 126 1.56 -8.70 14.54
N LYS A 127 2.33 -9.63 13.95
CA LYS A 127 3.77 -9.44 13.70
C LYS A 127 4.04 -8.27 12.75
N LEU A 128 3.24 -8.08 11.70
CA LEU A 128 3.36 -6.93 10.79
C LEU A 128 3.09 -5.61 11.53
N LEU A 129 2.00 -5.54 12.29
CA LEU A 129 1.56 -4.30 12.93
C LEU A 129 2.45 -3.89 14.11
N THR A 130 3.08 -4.85 14.78
CA THR A 130 4.01 -4.59 15.89
C THR A 130 5.46 -4.39 15.41
N ALA A 131 5.80 -4.76 14.18
CA ALA A 131 7.15 -4.57 13.65
C ALA A 131 7.52 -3.09 13.53
N ARG A 132 8.80 -2.79 13.78
CA ARG A 132 9.40 -1.45 13.71
C ARG A 132 10.65 -1.48 12.84
N GLY A 133 11.06 -0.33 12.31
CA GLY A 133 12.32 -0.17 11.54
C GLY A 133 12.51 -1.23 10.45
N ASP A 134 13.70 -1.86 10.43
CA ASP A 134 14.07 -2.91 9.48
C ASP A 134 13.14 -4.12 9.48
N ALA A 135 12.65 -4.52 10.65
CA ALA A 135 11.77 -5.68 10.75
C ALA A 135 10.48 -5.45 9.94
N PHE A 136 9.95 -4.23 9.96
CA PHE A 136 8.78 -3.88 9.15
C PHE A 136 9.12 -3.89 7.65
N ARG A 137 10.25 -3.28 7.27
CA ARG A 137 10.73 -3.26 5.87
C ARG A 137 10.87 -4.66 5.29
N GLN A 138 11.40 -5.60 6.07
CA GLN A 138 11.59 -6.99 5.64
C GLN A 138 10.27 -7.79 5.55
N LEU A 139 9.25 -7.41 6.32
CA LEU A 139 7.95 -8.10 6.33
C LEU A 139 7.06 -7.68 5.17
N VAL A 140 7.10 -6.41 4.75
CA VAL A 140 6.22 -5.87 3.70
C VAL A 140 6.37 -6.65 2.37
N PRO A 141 7.57 -6.87 1.79
CA PRO A 141 7.70 -7.62 0.54
C PRO A 141 7.24 -9.07 0.64
N ARG A 142 7.33 -9.69 1.82
CA ARG A 142 6.84 -11.06 2.05
C ARG A 142 5.31 -11.09 2.05
N LEU A 143 4.69 -10.09 2.67
CA LEU A 143 3.24 -9.92 2.67
C LEU A 143 2.69 -9.66 1.28
N LEU A 144 3.34 -8.79 0.51
CA LEU A 144 2.93 -8.45 -0.85
C LEU A 144 2.97 -9.66 -1.77
N ARG A 145 4.03 -10.48 -1.70
CA ARG A 145 4.11 -11.74 -2.45
C ARG A 145 3.00 -12.71 -2.07
N LEU A 146 2.64 -12.79 -0.78
CA LEU A 146 1.52 -13.61 -0.34
C LEU A 146 0.18 -13.10 -0.92
N LEU A 147 -0.08 -11.79 -0.87
CA LEU A 147 -1.29 -11.20 -1.45
C LEU A 147 -1.35 -11.40 -2.97
N ALA A 148 -0.24 -11.14 -3.67
CA ALA A 148 -0.14 -11.36 -5.11
C ALA A 148 -0.32 -12.84 -5.52
N SER A 149 0.02 -13.79 -4.65
CA SER A 149 -0.23 -15.23 -4.89
C SER A 149 -1.71 -15.61 -4.78
N LYS A 150 -2.54 -14.76 -4.16
CA LYS A 150 -3.99 -14.94 -4.08
C LYS A 150 -4.61 -14.18 -5.25
N GLU A 151 -5.18 -14.93 -6.19
CA GLU A 151 -5.76 -14.38 -7.40
C GLU A 151 -6.74 -13.24 -7.10
N GLY A 152 -6.54 -12.09 -7.76
CA GLY A 152 -7.42 -10.93 -7.69
C GLY A 152 -7.32 -10.05 -6.45
N GLN A 153 -6.38 -10.28 -5.52
CA GLN A 153 -6.27 -9.51 -4.27
C GLN A 153 -5.13 -8.49 -4.29
N ALA A 154 -5.37 -7.35 -4.95
CA ALA A 154 -4.48 -6.20 -4.85
C ALA A 154 -4.60 -5.55 -3.45
N PRO A 155 -3.50 -5.12 -2.82
CA PRO A 155 -3.57 -4.46 -1.53
C PRO A 155 -4.11 -3.03 -1.63
N ASN A 156 -4.78 -2.61 -0.55
CA ASN A 156 -5.13 -1.22 -0.34
C ASN A 156 -3.90 -0.41 0.09
N TRP A 157 -3.24 0.20 -0.91
CA TRP A 157 -2.09 1.06 -0.72
C TRP A 157 -2.38 2.36 0.03
N PHE A 158 -3.63 2.76 0.23
CA PHE A 158 -3.90 3.90 1.12
C PHE A 158 -3.51 3.57 2.56
N ASP A 159 -3.88 2.40 3.06
CA ASP A 159 -3.52 2.00 4.42
C ASP A 159 -2.04 1.58 4.47
N LEU A 160 -1.60 0.72 3.54
CA LEU A 160 -0.23 0.20 3.55
C LEU A 160 0.82 1.27 3.22
N GLY A 161 0.57 2.08 2.19
CA GLY A 161 1.46 3.17 1.80
C GLY A 161 1.52 4.26 2.86
N ALA A 162 0.40 4.63 3.47
CA ALA A 162 0.42 5.58 4.59
C ALA A 162 1.20 5.03 5.79
N LEU A 163 1.07 3.74 6.10
CA LEU A 163 1.87 3.11 7.16
C LEU A 163 3.37 3.16 6.84
N ILE A 164 3.75 2.81 5.60
CA ILE A 164 5.14 2.90 5.12
C ILE A 164 5.68 4.33 5.18
N LEU A 165 4.88 5.36 4.91
CA LEU A 165 5.34 6.74 4.92
C LEU A 165 5.49 7.32 6.34
N ASN A 166 4.63 6.91 7.28
CA ASN A 166 4.59 7.49 8.64
C ASN A 166 5.49 6.76 9.64
N GLN A 167 5.72 5.45 9.48
CA GLN A 167 6.50 4.67 10.44
C GLN A 167 7.95 5.18 10.60
N GLY A 168 8.35 5.53 11.81
CA GLY A 168 9.64 6.14 12.15
C GLY A 168 9.75 7.63 11.86
N ARG A 169 8.66 8.30 11.44
CA ARG A 169 8.60 9.75 11.19
C ARG A 169 7.50 10.41 12.00
N ASP A 170 6.31 9.85 11.93
CA ASP A 170 5.14 10.22 12.71
C ASP A 170 4.54 8.93 13.28
N GLU A 171 5.01 8.54 14.47
CA GLU A 171 4.53 7.32 15.11
C GLU A 171 3.08 7.42 15.58
N GLN A 172 2.56 8.63 15.83
CA GLN A 172 1.16 8.81 16.22
C GLN A 172 0.23 8.53 15.03
N ALA A 173 0.56 9.04 13.85
CA ALA A 173 -0.14 8.72 12.61
C ALA A 173 0.02 7.23 12.26
N ALA A 174 1.23 6.68 12.38
CA ALA A 174 1.49 5.26 12.11
C ALA A 174 0.66 4.35 13.04
N GLU A 175 0.55 4.68 14.32
CA GLU A 175 -0.23 3.91 15.29
C GLU A 175 -1.73 3.96 14.98
N THR A 176 -2.24 5.13 14.61
CA THR A 176 -3.63 5.28 14.16
C THR A 176 -3.94 4.38 12.96
N ILE A 177 -3.00 4.28 12.02
CA ILE A 177 -3.13 3.40 10.84
C ILE A 177 -3.08 1.92 11.26
N ARG A 178 -2.18 1.53 12.16
CA ARG A 178 -2.09 0.15 12.68
C ARG A 178 -3.39 -0.28 13.35
N LEU A 179 -3.95 0.56 14.23
CA LEU A 179 -5.21 0.28 14.91
C LEU A 179 -6.38 0.14 13.93
N ARG A 180 -6.41 0.97 12.87
CA ARG A 180 -7.41 0.85 11.81
C ARG A 180 -7.29 -0.48 11.06
N ILE A 181 -6.08 -0.88 10.70
CA ILE A 181 -5.82 -2.16 10.02
C ILE A 181 -6.23 -3.32 10.94
N ALA A 182 -5.78 -3.31 12.20
CA ALA A 182 -6.12 -4.32 13.21
C ALA A 182 -7.63 -4.46 13.37
N GLY A 183 -8.33 -3.36 13.65
CA GLY A 183 -9.77 -3.35 13.83
C GLY A 183 -10.50 -3.95 12.62
N SER A 184 -10.14 -3.52 11.41
CA SER A 184 -10.76 -4.06 10.19
C SER A 184 -10.46 -5.54 9.93
N PHE A 185 -9.30 -6.05 10.37
CA PHE A 185 -8.95 -7.47 10.28
C PHE A 185 -9.75 -8.30 11.28
N PHE A 186 -9.73 -7.94 12.57
CA PHE A 186 -10.40 -8.69 13.63
C PHE A 186 -11.93 -8.66 13.49
N SER A 187 -12.50 -7.53 13.06
CA SER A 187 -13.92 -7.47 12.73
C SER A 187 -14.28 -8.39 11.55
N ALA A 188 -13.40 -8.57 10.57
CA ALA A 188 -13.63 -9.50 9.47
C ALA A 188 -13.50 -10.96 9.90
N GLU A 189 -12.51 -11.29 10.74
CA GLU A 189 -12.36 -12.64 11.31
C GLU A 189 -13.56 -13.02 12.20
N ALA A 190 -14.06 -12.11 13.03
CA ALA A 190 -15.22 -12.37 13.90
C ALA A 190 -16.51 -12.67 13.11
N LYS A 191 -16.64 -12.14 11.89
CA LYS A 191 -17.78 -12.38 10.99
C LYS A 191 -17.68 -13.70 10.23
N LYS A 192 -16.51 -14.37 10.20
CA LYS A 192 -16.36 -15.65 9.52
C LYS A 192 -17.08 -16.74 10.33
N PRO A 193 -17.84 -17.64 9.67
CA PRO A 193 -18.40 -18.79 10.36
C PRO A 193 -17.26 -19.62 10.96
N LYS A 194 -17.35 -19.91 12.26
CA LYS A 194 -16.45 -20.88 12.90
C LYS A 194 -16.75 -22.25 12.29
N HIS A 195 -15.80 -22.78 11.53
CA HIS A 195 -15.82 -24.18 11.11
C HIS A 195 -15.48 -25.10 12.28
#